data_AF-A0A3A4ZVP2-F1
#
_entry.id   AF-A0A3A4ZVP2-F1
#
_cell.length_a   1.000
_cell.length_b   1.000
_cell.length_c   1.000
_cell.angle_alpha   90.00
_cell.angle_beta   90.00
_cell.angle_gamma   90.00
#
_symmetry.space_group_name_H-M   'P 1'
#
loop_
_entity.id
_entity.type
_entity.pdbx_description
1 polymer ?
#
loop_
_entity_poly.entity_id
_entity_poly.type
_entity_poly.pdbx_seq_one_letter_code
_entity_poly.pdbx_strand_id
1 'polypeptide(L)'
;MAAVTAAVMTNIKVFNVRYLIPAFPFYAALLALGLPARRILRYAAVAAVSAVMLAAVYNYHADPAYAREDVRSAAALVDREGRAGDLVVVPTVHDVFRHYYRGPGEIRLIYPVDLGRERLDGRVAAAFAEHPRIWYVRSRHWERDPDDLLPASLSAAGSLAGTWKFPGVDLILYERRAY
;
A
#
# COMPACT_ATOMS: atom_id res chain seq x y z
N MET A 1 27.58 11.10 13.99
CA MET A 1 26.59 11.95 13.30
C MET A 1 26.86 12.06 11.79
N ALA A 2 28.08 12.38 11.33
CA ALA A 2 28.39 12.57 9.91
C ALA A 2 28.04 11.38 8.98
N ALA A 3 28.23 10.13 9.43
CA ALA A 3 27.93 8.94 8.65
C ALA A 3 26.43 8.72 8.40
N VAL A 4 25.56 9.12 9.34
CA VAL A 4 24.10 9.00 9.20
C VAL A 4 23.58 10.06 8.23
N THR A 5 24.14 11.27 8.28
CA THR A 5 23.78 12.37 7.36
C THR A 5 24.16 12.04 5.92
N ALA A 6 25.32 11.42 5.69
CA ALA A 6 25.74 10.95 4.37
C ALA A 6 24.81 9.85 3.82
N ALA A 7 24.42 8.88 4.66
CA ALA A 7 23.49 7.81 4.27
C ALA A 7 22.08 8.33 3.90
N VAL A 8 21.63 9.41 4.55
CA VAL A 8 20.36 10.09 4.22
C VAL A 8 20.45 10.82 2.87
N MET A 9 21.59 11.45 2.55
CA MET A 9 21.79 12.10 1.24
C MET A 9 21.85 11.11 0.06
N THR A 10 22.29 9.88 0.30
CA THR A 10 22.38 8.85 -0.74
C THR A 10 21.04 8.20 -1.11
N ASN A 11 19.91 8.61 -0.51
CA ASN A 11 18.57 8.08 -0.79
C ASN A 11 18.50 6.53 -0.83
N ILE A 12 19.30 5.85 0.02
CA ILE A 12 19.40 4.38 0.07
C ILE A 12 18.06 3.76 0.54
N LYS A 13 17.22 4.54 1.21
CA LYS A 13 15.83 4.20 1.53
C LYS A 13 14.91 5.35 1.14
N VAL A 14 13.78 5.02 0.51
CA VAL A 14 12.66 5.94 0.28
C VAL A 14 12.38 6.73 1.57
N PHE A 15 12.45 8.06 1.47
CA PHE A 15 12.15 8.95 2.58
C PHE A 15 10.76 8.62 3.15
N ASN A 16 10.67 8.40 4.46
CA ASN A 16 9.42 8.15 5.14
C ASN A 16 9.25 9.20 6.24
N VAL A 17 8.07 9.81 6.32
CA VAL A 17 7.73 10.86 7.30
C VAL A 17 8.02 10.44 8.74
N ARG A 18 7.97 9.13 9.06
CA ARG A 18 8.32 8.62 10.41
C ARG A 18 9.73 8.98 10.88
N TYR A 19 10.65 9.27 9.97
CA TYR A 19 12.00 9.72 10.33
C TYR A 19 12.03 11.12 10.96
N LEU A 20 10.94 11.89 10.85
CA LEU A 20 10.79 13.20 11.51
C LEU A 20 10.31 13.11 12.96
N ILE A 21 9.82 11.94 13.42
CA ILE A 21 9.33 11.77 14.80
C ILE A 21 10.39 12.18 15.85
N PRO A 22 11.68 11.80 15.73
CA PRO A 22 12.71 12.22 16.68
C PRO A 22 12.97 13.74 16.68
N ALA A 23 12.64 14.46 15.60
CA ALA A 23 12.81 15.90 15.51
C ALA A 23 11.65 16.68 16.18
N PHE A 24 10.52 16.02 16.44
CA PHE A 24 9.33 16.65 17.01
C PHE A 24 9.55 17.39 18.34
N PRO A 25 10.25 16.84 19.36
CA PRO A 25 10.47 17.57 20.61
C PRO A 25 11.30 18.85 20.42
N PHE A 26 12.28 18.84 19.51
CA PHE A 26 13.07 20.03 19.19
C PHE A 26 12.26 21.08 18.44
N TYR A 27 11.40 20.63 17.51
CA TYR A 27 10.45 21.51 16.83
C TYR A 27 9.49 22.18 17.82
N ALA A 28 8.93 21.42 18.76
CA ALA A 28 8.08 21.96 19.82
C ALA A 28 8.81 22.98 20.72
N ALA A 29 10.07 22.72 21.07
CA ALA A 29 10.89 23.66 21.83
C ALA A 29 11.15 24.95 21.05
N LEU A 30 11.45 24.85 19.75
CA LEU A 30 11.63 26.02 18.87
C LEU A 30 10.34 26.86 18.78
N LEU A 31 9.19 26.22 18.62
CA LEU A 31 7.89 26.89 18.62
C LEU A 31 7.63 27.62 19.95
N ALA A 32 7.98 26.99 21.07
CA ALA A 32 7.82 27.60 22.39
C ALA A 32 8.71 28.84 22.58
N LEU A 33 9.94 28.82 22.05
CA LEU A 33 10.84 29.98 22.05
C LEU A 33 10.31 31.16 21.22
N GLY A 34 9.57 30.88 20.15
CA GLY A 34 8.96 31.90 19.28
C GLY A 34 7.66 32.53 19.82
N LEU A 35 7.19 32.12 21.00
CA LEU A 35 5.92 32.62 21.54
C LEU A 35 6.00 34.09 21.97
N PRO A 36 5.00 34.91 21.64
CA PRO A 36 5.01 36.33 22.00
C PRO A 36 4.91 36.52 23.52
N ALA A 37 5.48 37.63 24.00
CA ALA A 37 5.42 38.03 25.42
C ALA A 37 3.99 38.43 25.86
N ARG A 38 3.20 39.03 24.95
CA ARG A 38 1.82 39.44 25.22
C ARG A 38 0.92 38.22 25.35
N ARG A 39 0.28 38.05 26.52
CA ARG A 39 -0.55 36.87 26.86
C ARG A 39 -1.60 36.54 25.79
N ILE A 40 -2.34 37.55 25.31
CA ILE A 40 -3.41 37.32 24.34
C ILE A 40 -2.87 36.79 23.00
N LEU A 41 -1.76 37.34 22.51
CA LEU A 41 -1.11 36.86 21.29
C LEU A 41 -0.50 35.47 21.48
N ARG A 42 -0.01 35.16 22.69
CA ARG A 42 0.54 33.85 23.02
C ARG A 42 -0.55 32.78 22.97
N TYR A 43 -1.69 33.04 23.61
CA TYR A 43 -2.82 32.11 23.58
C TYR A 43 -3.39 31.98 22.16
N ALA A 44 -3.47 33.08 21.40
CA ALA A 44 -3.88 33.01 20.00
C ALA A 44 -2.93 32.14 19.15
N ALA A 45 -1.61 32.28 19.33
CA ALA A 45 -0.62 31.47 18.63
C ALA A 45 -0.71 29.97 19.00
N VAL A 46 -0.83 29.67 20.30
CA VAL A 46 -0.99 28.29 20.78
C VAL A 46 -2.30 27.69 20.26
N ALA A 47 -3.40 28.44 20.28
CA ALA A 47 -4.68 28.00 19.76
C ALA A 47 -4.62 27.75 18.24
N ALA A 48 -3.96 28.62 17.47
CA ALA A 48 -3.78 28.44 16.04
C ALA A 48 -2.98 27.17 15.71
N VAL A 49 -1.84 26.93 16.36
CA VAL A 49 -1.05 25.71 16.16
C VAL A 49 -1.86 24.47 16.56
N SER A 50 -2.53 24.52 17.71
CA SER A 50 -3.34 23.40 18.19
C SER A 50 -4.50 23.10 17.23
N ALA A 51 -5.15 24.13 16.68
CA ALA A 51 -6.23 23.97 15.70
C ALA A 51 -5.73 23.27 14.42
N VAL A 52 -4.55 23.64 13.91
CA VAL A 52 -3.94 22.96 12.76
C VAL A 52 -3.62 21.49 13.08
N MET A 53 -3.06 21.21 14.25
CA MET A 53 -2.76 19.82 14.66
C MET A 53 -4.02 18.99 14.82
N LEU A 54 -5.07 19.54 15.44
CA LEU A 54 -6.36 18.88 15.59
C LEU A 54 -7.03 18.63 14.25
N ALA A 55 -6.99 19.60 13.33
CA ALA A 55 -7.50 19.41 11.97
C ALA A 55 -6.73 18.31 11.21
N ALA A 56 -5.40 18.26 11.35
CA ALA A 56 -4.59 17.21 10.76
C ALA A 56 -4.93 15.82 11.33
N VAL A 57 -5.09 15.70 12.65
CA VAL A 57 -5.50 14.45 13.32
C VAL A 57 -6.90 14.04 12.88
N TYR A 58 -7.84 14.99 12.83
CA TYR A 58 -9.20 14.73 12.37
C TYR A 58 -9.19 14.19 10.94
N ASN A 59 -8.51 14.87 10.01
CA ASN A 59 -8.41 14.42 8.63
C ASN A 59 -7.76 13.02 8.55
N TYR A 60 -6.67 12.78 9.29
CA TYR A 60 -6.00 11.48 9.28
C TYR A 60 -6.91 10.31 9.70
N HIS A 61 -7.85 10.55 10.62
CA HIS A 61 -8.75 9.51 11.13
C HIS A 61 -10.13 9.47 10.47
N ALA A 62 -10.62 10.60 9.95
CA ALA A 62 -11.98 10.74 9.44
C ALA A 62 -12.06 10.77 7.92
N ASP A 63 -11.00 11.20 7.21
CA ASP A 63 -11.00 11.25 5.75
C ASP A 63 -10.63 9.87 5.19
N PRO A 64 -11.54 9.23 4.43
CA PRO A 64 -11.30 7.93 3.79
C PRO A 64 -10.07 7.90 2.87
N ALA A 65 -9.61 9.05 2.37
CA ALA A 65 -8.41 9.15 1.54
C ALA A 65 -7.13 8.75 2.30
N TYR A 66 -7.11 8.90 3.64
CA TYR A 66 -6.00 8.46 4.49
C TYR A 66 -6.25 7.11 5.18
N ALA A 67 -7.40 6.48 4.91
CA ALA A 67 -7.74 5.20 5.51
C ALA A 67 -6.68 4.15 5.15
N ARG A 68 -6.32 3.34 6.14
CA ARG A 68 -5.42 2.22 5.93
C ARG A 68 -6.11 1.18 5.04
N GLU A 69 -5.32 0.54 4.18
CA GLU A 69 -5.80 -0.48 3.27
C GLU A 69 -6.46 -1.64 4.02
N ASP A 70 -7.68 -1.99 3.63
CA ASP A 70 -8.43 -3.08 4.22
C ASP A 70 -8.06 -4.43 3.57
N VAL A 71 -6.79 -4.80 3.78
CA VAL A 71 -6.22 -6.08 3.34
C VAL A 71 -6.90 -7.26 4.05
N ARG A 72 -7.45 -7.03 5.24
CA ARG A 72 -8.13 -8.06 6.05
C ARG A 72 -9.39 -8.54 5.34
N SER A 73 -10.24 -7.61 4.88
CA SER A 73 -11.48 -7.98 4.18
C SER A 73 -11.18 -8.67 2.84
N ALA A 74 -10.15 -8.22 2.11
CA ALA A 74 -9.69 -8.91 0.91
C ALA A 74 -9.23 -10.35 1.21
N ALA A 75 -8.40 -10.55 2.24
CA ALA A 75 -7.94 -11.88 2.62
C ALA A 75 -9.08 -12.80 3.06
N ALA A 76 -10.05 -12.28 3.83
CA ALA A 76 -11.22 -13.05 4.27
C ALA A 76 -12.13 -13.47 3.09
N LEU A 77 -12.24 -12.62 2.06
CA LEU A 77 -13.00 -12.95 0.86
C LEU A 77 -12.32 -14.07 0.05
N VAL A 78 -11.00 -13.98 -0.16
CA VAL A 78 -10.24 -15.03 -0.85
C VAL A 78 -10.21 -16.32 -0.03
N ASP A 79 -10.22 -16.25 1.29
CA ASP A 79 -10.32 -17.44 2.16
C ASP A 79 -11.68 -18.15 2.00
N ARG A 80 -12.76 -17.38 1.91
CA ARG A 80 -14.13 -17.90 1.74
C ARG A 80 -14.41 -18.46 0.35
N GLU A 81 -13.91 -17.80 -0.71
CA GLU A 81 -14.26 -18.11 -2.11
C GLU A 81 -13.12 -18.78 -2.90
N GLY A 82 -11.94 -18.86 -2.28
CA GLY A 82 -10.77 -19.54 -2.82
C GLY A 82 -10.97 -21.04 -2.89
N ARG A 83 -10.40 -21.65 -3.93
CA ARG A 83 -10.42 -23.09 -4.15
C ARG A 83 -9.00 -23.64 -4.10
N ALA A 84 -8.88 -24.94 -3.84
CA ALA A 84 -7.60 -25.62 -4.00
C ALA A 84 -7.13 -25.49 -5.47
N GLY A 85 -5.89 -25.06 -5.66
CA GLY A 85 -5.31 -24.78 -6.98
C GLY A 85 -5.43 -23.33 -7.44
N ASP A 86 -6.12 -22.46 -6.70
CA ASP A 86 -6.09 -21.01 -6.96
C ASP A 86 -4.71 -20.43 -6.62
N LEU A 87 -4.30 -19.43 -7.38
CA LEU A 87 -3.12 -18.59 -7.09
C LEU A 87 -3.56 -17.24 -6.56
N VAL A 88 -2.87 -16.69 -5.57
CA VAL A 88 -3.07 -15.35 -5.04
C VAL A 88 -1.81 -14.52 -5.26
N VAL A 89 -1.89 -13.52 -6.12
CA VAL A 89 -0.80 -12.59 -6.45
C VAL A 89 -0.94 -11.32 -5.62
N VAL A 90 0.04 -11.06 -4.75
CA VAL A 90 -0.01 -9.95 -3.77
C VAL A 90 1.31 -9.15 -3.77
N PRO A 91 1.54 -8.23 -4.73
CA PRO A 91 2.86 -7.61 -4.89
C PRO A 91 3.28 -6.72 -3.71
N THR A 92 2.39 -5.87 -3.20
CA THR A 92 2.77 -4.79 -2.26
C THR A 92 2.53 -5.13 -0.80
N VAL A 93 1.38 -5.74 -0.48
CA VAL A 93 0.93 -6.00 0.90
C VAL A 93 1.09 -7.47 1.31
N HIS A 94 2.05 -8.18 0.71
CA HIS A 94 2.26 -9.61 0.90
C HIS A 94 2.26 -10.06 2.36
N ASP A 95 3.08 -9.45 3.21
CA ASP A 95 3.22 -9.86 4.62
C ASP A 95 1.92 -9.66 5.41
N VAL A 96 1.21 -8.55 5.15
CA VAL A 96 -0.07 -8.24 5.81
C VAL A 96 -1.15 -9.20 5.32
N PHE A 97 -1.21 -9.46 4.01
CA PHE A 97 -2.16 -10.40 3.44
C PHE A 97 -1.91 -11.81 3.97
N ARG A 98 -0.66 -12.29 3.97
CA ARG A 98 -0.25 -13.59 4.51
C ARG A 98 -0.59 -13.72 5.99
N HIS A 99 -0.52 -12.64 6.75
CA HIS A 99 -0.92 -12.65 8.16
C HIS A 99 -2.41 -12.98 8.35
N TYR A 100 -3.30 -12.49 7.48
CA TYR A 100 -4.75 -12.74 7.59
C TYR A 100 -5.25 -13.95 6.79
N TYR A 101 -4.58 -14.30 5.70
CA TYR A 101 -5.01 -15.37 4.81
C TYR A 101 -4.78 -16.75 5.42
N ARG A 102 -5.81 -17.60 5.40
CA ARG A 102 -5.78 -18.99 5.88
C ARG A 102 -6.27 -19.99 4.85
N GLY A 103 -6.51 -19.53 3.62
CA GLY A 103 -7.13 -20.32 2.57
C GLY A 103 -6.18 -21.28 1.86
N PRO A 104 -6.73 -22.11 0.96
CA PRO A 104 -6.00 -23.21 0.31
C PRO A 104 -5.13 -22.78 -0.87
N GLY A 105 -5.20 -21.52 -1.31
CA GLY A 105 -4.49 -21.01 -2.48
C GLY A 105 -3.02 -20.69 -2.19
N GLU A 106 -2.16 -20.84 -3.20
CA GLU A 106 -0.76 -20.45 -3.11
C GLU A 106 -0.63 -18.92 -3.16
N ILE A 107 0.16 -18.31 -2.27
CA ILE A 107 0.50 -16.89 -2.38
C ILE A 107 1.81 -16.74 -3.14
N ARG A 108 1.82 -15.95 -4.22
CA ARG A 108 3.01 -15.66 -5.03
C ARG A 108 3.27 -14.17 -5.19
N LEU A 109 4.54 -13.80 -5.13
CA LEU A 109 5.03 -12.45 -5.39
C LEU A 109 5.40 -12.33 -6.87
N ILE A 110 4.75 -11.44 -7.61
CA ILE A 110 5.10 -11.07 -8.97
C ILE A 110 5.31 -9.55 -8.99
N TYR A 111 6.53 -9.11 -9.28
CA TYR A 111 6.92 -7.70 -9.30
C TYR A 111 7.10 -7.22 -10.74
N PRO A 112 6.20 -6.39 -11.28
CA PRO A 112 6.25 -5.95 -12.67
C PRO A 112 7.46 -5.08 -12.98
N VAL A 113 7.83 -4.18 -12.06
CA VAL A 113 8.98 -3.27 -12.24
C VAL A 113 10.31 -3.99 -12.43
N ASP A 114 10.45 -5.21 -11.90
CA ASP A 114 11.69 -6.01 -12.01
C ASP A 114 11.70 -6.87 -13.29
N LEU A 115 10.54 -7.03 -13.93
CA LEU A 115 10.28 -7.96 -15.04
C LEU A 115 9.76 -7.14 -16.23
N GLY A 116 10.65 -6.76 -17.15
CA GLY A 116 10.24 -6.11 -18.41
C GLY A 116 9.07 -6.85 -19.10
N ARG A 117 8.25 -6.12 -19.85
CA ARG A 117 6.91 -6.53 -20.32
C ARG A 117 6.80 -7.98 -20.82
N GLU A 118 7.70 -8.39 -21.71
CA GLU A 118 7.70 -9.74 -22.30
C GLU A 118 7.88 -10.85 -21.24
N ARG A 119 8.76 -10.63 -20.26
CA ARG A 119 8.99 -11.58 -19.16
C ARG A 119 7.80 -11.63 -18.21
N LEU A 120 7.15 -10.49 -17.97
CA LEU A 120 5.92 -10.43 -17.18
C LEU A 120 4.79 -11.22 -17.85
N ASP A 121 4.58 -11.00 -19.14
CA ASP A 121 3.57 -11.71 -19.93
C ASP A 121 3.82 -13.23 -19.92
N GLY A 122 5.07 -13.66 -20.12
CA GLY A 122 5.46 -15.07 -20.01
C GLY A 122 5.24 -15.66 -18.61
N ARG A 123 5.53 -14.89 -17.55
CA ARG A 123 5.32 -15.30 -16.15
C ARG A 123 3.83 -15.46 -15.82
N VAL A 124 3.00 -14.56 -16.32
CA VAL A 124 1.53 -14.62 -16.17
C VAL A 124 0.96 -15.80 -16.96
N ALA A 125 1.42 -16.03 -18.19
CA ALA A 125 1.01 -17.19 -18.98
C ALA A 125 1.35 -18.52 -18.28
N ALA A 126 2.56 -18.64 -17.74
CA ALA A 126 2.96 -19.81 -16.93
C ALA A 126 2.09 -19.96 -15.68
N ALA A 127 1.73 -18.87 -15.01
CA ALA A 127 0.85 -18.90 -13.85
C ALA A 127 -0.55 -19.45 -14.19
N PHE A 128 -1.15 -19.06 -15.33
CA PHE A 128 -2.43 -19.62 -15.77
C PHE A 128 -2.33 -21.08 -16.26
N ALA A 129 -1.16 -21.52 -16.72
CA ALA A 129 -0.94 -22.92 -17.06
C ALA A 129 -1.00 -23.81 -15.81
N GLU A 130 -0.39 -23.36 -14.71
CA GLU A 130 -0.37 -24.05 -13.40
C GLU A 130 -1.69 -23.90 -12.62
N HIS A 131 -2.29 -22.71 -12.66
CA HIS A 131 -3.42 -22.34 -11.82
C HIS A 131 -4.62 -21.88 -12.67
N PRO A 132 -5.78 -22.56 -12.59
CA PRO A 132 -6.97 -22.19 -13.37
C PRO A 132 -7.55 -20.82 -13.01
N ARG A 133 -7.31 -20.33 -11.79
CA ARG A 133 -7.82 -19.07 -11.26
C ARG A 133 -6.71 -18.31 -10.57
N ILE A 134 -6.65 -17.00 -10.80
CA ILE A 134 -5.68 -16.09 -10.19
C ILE A 134 -6.43 -14.94 -9.52
N TRP A 135 -6.29 -14.85 -8.21
CA TRP A 135 -6.68 -13.69 -7.43
C TRP A 135 -5.54 -12.68 -7.43
N TYR A 136 -5.81 -11.45 -7.84
CA TYR A 136 -4.88 -10.35 -7.80
C TYR A 136 -5.30 -9.33 -6.74
N VAL A 137 -4.44 -9.12 -5.75
CA VAL A 137 -4.64 -8.15 -4.67
C VAL A 137 -3.89 -6.88 -5.03
N ARG A 138 -4.61 -5.92 -5.63
CA ARG A 138 -4.06 -4.63 -6.03
C ARG A 138 -4.13 -3.65 -4.87
N SER A 139 -2.97 -3.22 -4.39
CA SER A 139 -2.83 -2.19 -3.34
C SER A 139 -1.52 -1.44 -3.56
N ARG A 140 -1.52 -0.13 -3.26
CA ARG A 140 -0.37 0.79 -3.51
C ARG A 140 0.32 0.53 -4.85
N HIS A 141 -0.45 0.27 -5.92
CA HIS A 141 0.13 -0.14 -7.20
C HIS A 141 1.11 0.92 -7.75
N TRP A 142 0.91 2.21 -7.45
CA TRP A 142 1.86 3.28 -7.76
C TRP A 142 3.29 3.08 -7.22
N GLU A 143 3.51 2.22 -6.20
CA GLU A 143 4.85 1.93 -5.67
C GLU A 143 5.61 0.89 -6.52
N ARG A 144 4.92 -0.04 -7.22
CA ARG A 144 5.53 -1.23 -7.84
C ARG A 144 5.04 -1.57 -9.26
N ASP A 145 3.89 -1.03 -9.65
CA ASP A 145 3.24 -1.20 -10.95
C ASP A 145 2.41 0.06 -11.30
N PRO A 146 3.04 1.24 -11.44
CA PRO A 146 2.33 2.50 -11.71
C PRO A 146 1.65 2.53 -13.09
N ASP A 147 2.14 1.74 -14.04
CA ASP A 147 1.65 1.67 -15.43
C ASP A 147 0.65 0.52 -15.66
N ASP A 148 0.19 -0.14 -14.59
CA ASP A 148 -0.78 -1.24 -14.63
C ASP A 148 -0.38 -2.39 -15.58
N LEU A 149 0.90 -2.74 -15.60
CA LEU A 149 1.43 -3.80 -16.44
C LEU A 149 0.88 -5.16 -16.02
N LEU A 150 0.79 -5.47 -14.73
CA LEU A 150 0.30 -6.76 -14.25
C LEU A 150 -1.21 -6.95 -14.51
N PRO A 151 -2.09 -5.98 -14.20
CA PRO A 151 -3.50 -6.04 -14.63
C PRO A 151 -3.64 -6.25 -16.14
N ALA A 152 -2.83 -5.56 -16.95
CA ALA A 152 -2.87 -5.68 -18.40
C ALA A 152 -2.46 -7.09 -18.87
N SER A 153 -1.38 -7.65 -18.32
CA SER A 153 -0.93 -9.01 -18.60
C SER A 153 -1.96 -10.07 -18.16
N LEU A 154 -2.53 -9.93 -16.95
CA LEU A 154 -3.58 -10.82 -16.44
C LEU A 154 -4.84 -10.80 -17.31
N SER A 155 -5.26 -9.61 -17.74
CA SER A 155 -6.45 -9.44 -18.60
C SER A 155 -6.22 -9.92 -20.03
N ALA A 156 -4.98 -9.91 -20.52
CA ALA A 156 -4.63 -10.46 -21.83
C ALA A 156 -4.68 -11.99 -21.83
N ALA A 157 -4.14 -12.63 -20.78
CA ALA A 157 -4.02 -14.08 -20.69
C ALA A 157 -5.28 -14.79 -20.13
N GLY A 158 -6.07 -14.12 -19.29
CA GLY A 158 -7.27 -14.66 -18.66
C GLY A 158 -8.55 -13.90 -19.02
N SER A 159 -9.66 -14.33 -18.43
CA SER A 159 -10.94 -13.62 -18.41
C SER A 159 -11.24 -13.11 -17.02
N LEU A 160 -11.71 -11.86 -16.92
CA LEU A 160 -12.17 -11.28 -15.66
C LEU A 160 -13.43 -12.02 -15.18
N ALA A 161 -13.39 -12.58 -13.98
CA ALA A 161 -14.52 -13.28 -13.37
C ALA A 161 -15.13 -12.53 -12.18
N GLY A 162 -14.40 -11.62 -11.54
CA GLY A 162 -14.95 -10.78 -10.47
C GLY A 162 -14.02 -9.67 -10.02
N THR A 163 -14.61 -8.61 -9.46
CA THR A 163 -13.90 -7.48 -8.87
C THR A 163 -14.61 -7.05 -7.60
N TRP A 164 -13.85 -6.85 -6.53
CA TRP A 164 -14.32 -6.35 -5.24
C TRP A 164 -13.46 -5.19 -4.78
N LYS A 165 -14.10 -4.15 -4.27
CA LYS A 165 -13.42 -2.96 -3.76
C LYS A 165 -13.51 -2.89 -2.26
N PHE A 166 -12.36 -2.77 -1.62
CA PHE A 166 -12.22 -2.45 -0.21
C PHE A 166 -11.44 -1.13 -0.09
N PRO A 167 -11.51 -0.42 1.05
CA PRO A 167 -10.69 0.77 1.26
C PRO A 167 -9.21 0.50 0.91
N GLY A 168 -8.69 1.18 -0.11
CA GLY A 168 -7.30 1.04 -0.57
C GLY A 168 -6.89 -0.30 -1.20
N VAL A 169 -7.83 -1.22 -1.45
CA VAL A 169 -7.55 -2.52 -2.07
C VAL A 169 -8.60 -2.85 -3.14
N ASP A 170 -8.15 -3.10 -4.37
CA ASP A 170 -8.97 -3.75 -5.39
C ASP A 170 -8.59 -5.23 -5.45
N LEU A 171 -9.54 -6.11 -5.16
CA LEU A 171 -9.38 -7.55 -5.32
C LEU A 171 -9.99 -7.94 -6.66
N ILE A 172 -9.19 -8.57 -7.53
CA ILE A 172 -9.61 -8.92 -8.88
C ILE A 172 -9.39 -10.42 -9.09
N LEU A 173 -10.41 -11.11 -9.57
CA LEU A 173 -10.34 -12.53 -9.91
C LEU A 173 -10.29 -12.69 -11.43
N TYR A 174 -9.30 -13.43 -11.89
CA TYR A 174 -9.18 -13.88 -13.27
C TYR A 174 -9.29 -15.39 -13.35
N GLU A 175 -9.89 -15.88 -14.42
CA GLU A 175 -9.95 -17.30 -14.76
C GLU A 175 -9.22 -17.55 -16.08
N ARG A 176 -8.64 -18.73 -16.23
CA ARG A 176 -8.02 -19.13 -17.48
C ARG A 176 -9.06 -19.09 -18.60
N ARG A 177 -8.73 -18.43 -19.71
CA ARG A 177 -9.60 -18.37 -20.89
C ARG A 177 -9.78 -19.79 -21.44
N ALA A 178 -11.02 -20.22 -21.62
CA ALA A 178 -11.32 -21.45 -22.35
C ALA A 178 -10.97 -21.22 -23.83
N TYR A 179 -10.15 -22.11 -24.39
CA TYR A 179 -9.88 -22.19 -25.83
C TYR A 179 -11.01 -22.92 -26.55
#